data_AF-A0A536Z451-F1
#
_entry.id   AF-A0A536Z451-F1
#
_cell.length_a   1.000
_cell.length_b   1.000
_cell.length_c   1.000
_cell.angle_alpha   90.00
_cell.angle_beta   90.00
_cell.angle_gamma   90.00
#
_symmetry.space_group_name_H-M   'P 1'
#
loop_
_entity.id
_entity.type
_entity.pdbx_description
1 polymer ?
#
loop_
_entity_poly.entity_id
_entity_poly.type
_entity_poly.pdbx_seq_one_letter_code
_entity_poly.pdbx_strand_id
1 'polypeptide(L)'
;MTFPVFTVGHSTRSLAEFASLLKQADVTLIADVRTVPRSRTNPQYNRETLPGALAEFDIAYNHLAALGGLRGRQHDIPPAVNAFWDNTSFHN
;
A
#
# COMPACT_ATOMS: atom_id res chain seq x y z
N MET A 1 -8.91 -20.04 3.74
CA MET A 1 -9.00 -19.31 2.45
C MET A 1 -7.80 -18.39 2.38
N THR A 2 -7.02 -18.45 1.30
CA THR A 2 -5.89 -17.54 1.09
C THR A 2 -6.42 -16.32 0.35
N PHE A 3 -6.30 -15.14 0.97
CA PHE A 3 -6.59 -13.89 0.28
C PHE A 3 -5.33 -13.44 -0.46
N PRO A 4 -5.36 -13.27 -1.79
CA PRO A 4 -4.19 -12.79 -2.52
C PRO A 4 -3.87 -11.35 -2.09
N VAL A 5 -2.58 -11.07 -1.89
CA VAL A 5 -2.07 -9.72 -1.62
C VAL A 5 -1.26 -9.28 -2.83
N PHE A 6 -1.60 -8.11 -3.35
CA PHE A 6 -0.90 -7.49 -4.46
C PHE A 6 -0.15 -6.25 -3.99
N THR A 7 0.94 -5.92 -4.67
CA THR A 7 1.64 -4.64 -4.52
C THR A 7 1.44 -3.81 -5.78
N VAL A 8 1.26 -2.50 -5.61
CA VAL A 8 1.04 -1.60 -6.74
C VAL A 8 1.67 -0.24 -6.45
N GLY A 9 2.28 0.35 -7.48
CA GLY A 9 2.71 1.75 -7.48
C GLY A 9 1.92 2.53 -8.52
N HIS A 10 1.51 3.77 -8.19
CA HIS A 10 0.72 4.59 -9.11
C HIS A 10 1.55 5.30 -10.19
N SER A 11 2.85 5.58 -9.94
CA SER A 11 3.69 6.40 -10.84
C SER A 11 3.00 7.75 -11.16
N THR A 12 2.96 8.18 -12.42
CA THR A 12 2.24 9.37 -12.90
C THR A 12 0.91 9.04 -13.57
N ARG A 13 0.36 7.83 -13.35
CA ARG A 13 -0.92 7.43 -13.95
C ARG A 13 -2.07 8.30 -13.44
N SER A 14 -3.02 8.56 -14.32
CA SER A 14 -4.34 9.07 -13.94
C SER A 14 -5.07 8.07 -13.02
N LEU A 15 -6.08 8.55 -12.30
CA LEU A 15 -6.92 7.69 -11.45
C LEU A 15 -7.64 6.60 -12.26
N ALA A 16 -8.10 6.92 -13.47
CA ALA A 16 -8.79 5.96 -14.33
C ALA A 16 -7.87 4.82 -14.79
N GLU A 17 -6.63 5.14 -15.17
CA GLU A 17 -5.62 4.13 -15.53
C GLU A 17 -5.26 3.26 -14.32
N PHE A 18 -5.12 3.87 -13.14
CA PHE A 18 -4.84 3.15 -11.91
C PHE A 18 -6.00 2.22 -11.52
N ALA A 19 -7.24 2.71 -11.53
CA ALA A 19 -8.42 1.89 -11.25
C ALA A 19 -8.56 0.75 -12.27
N SER A 20 -8.25 1.00 -13.55
CA SER A 20 -8.26 -0.05 -14.58
C SER A 20 -7.24 -1.15 -14.31
N LEU A 21 -6.05 -0.81 -13.80
CA LEU A 21 -5.05 -1.78 -13.39
C LEU A 21 -5.53 -2.63 -12.19
N LEU A 22 -6.18 -2.01 -11.21
CA LEU A 22 -6.73 -2.72 -10.05
C LEU A 22 -7.84 -3.70 -10.46
N LYS A 23 -8.74 -3.26 -11.36
CA LYS A 23 -9.82 -4.11 -11.89
C LYS A 23 -9.32 -5.30 -12.68
N GLN A 24 -8.24 -5.16 -13.45
CA GLN A 24 -7.63 -6.28 -14.18
C GLN A 24 -7.12 -7.39 -13.25
N ALA A 25 -6.82 -7.06 -11.99
CA ALA A 25 -6.37 -7.99 -10.97
C ALA A 25 -7.47 -8.33 -9.94
N ASP A 26 -8.72 -7.97 -10.22
CA ASP A 26 -9.88 -8.16 -9.32
C ASP A 26 -9.67 -7.55 -7.91
N VAL A 27 -8.89 -6.47 -7.81
CA VAL A 27 -8.61 -5.79 -6.54
C VAL A 27 -9.78 -4.86 -6.18
N THR A 28 -10.37 -5.11 -5.01
CA THR A 28 -11.51 -4.34 -4.49
C THR A 28 -11.16 -3.46 -3.28
N LEU A 29 -9.92 -3.55 -2.77
CA LEU A 29 -9.47 -2.78 -1.61
C LEU A 29 -8.01 -2.33 -1.78
N ILE A 30 -7.77 -1.04 -1.60
CA ILE A 30 -6.43 -0.48 -1.41
C ILE A 30 -6.12 -0.37 0.08
N ALA A 31 -5.10 -1.10 0.52
CA ALA A 31 -4.46 -0.92 1.81
C ALA A 31 -3.29 0.06 1.67
N ASP A 32 -3.48 1.31 2.09
CA ASP A 32 -2.44 2.33 2.06
C ASP A 32 -1.63 2.30 3.36
N VAL A 33 -0.36 1.95 3.27
CA VAL A 33 0.58 1.88 4.40
C VAL A 33 1.54 3.06 4.43
N ARG A 34 1.31 4.12 3.63
CA ARG A 34 2.21 5.28 3.59
C ARG A 34 2.11 6.06 4.90
N THR A 35 3.24 6.33 5.56
CA THR A 35 3.28 7.18 6.77
C THR A 35 2.65 8.55 6.54
N VAL A 36 2.94 9.11 5.36
CA VAL A 36 2.41 10.39 4.90
C VAL A 36 1.75 10.14 3.54
N PRO A 37 0.44 9.84 3.50
CA PRO A 37 -0.29 9.55 2.26
C PRO A 37 -0.64 10.85 1.52
N ARG A 38 0.38 11.64 1.19
CA ARG A 38 0.26 12.95 0.55
C ARG A 38 1.42 13.17 -0.43
N SER A 39 1.10 13.72 -1.59
CA SER A 39 2.03 14.11 -2.64
C SER A 39 1.66 15.49 -3.16
N ARG A 40 2.66 16.35 -3.40
CA ARG A 40 2.47 17.62 -4.12
C ARG A 40 2.35 17.41 -5.62
N THR A 41 3.10 16.45 -6.17
CA THR A 41 3.14 16.16 -7.61
C THR A 41 1.92 15.37 -8.07
N ASN A 42 1.42 14.45 -7.23
CA ASN A 42 0.29 13.60 -7.55
C ASN A 42 -0.84 13.73 -6.49
N PRO A 43 -1.46 14.92 -6.38
CA PRO A 43 -2.44 15.21 -5.32
C PRO A 43 -3.73 14.37 -5.40
N GLN A 44 -4.00 13.76 -6.56
CA GLN A 44 -5.11 12.82 -6.74
C GLN A 44 -4.95 11.50 -5.94
N TYR A 45 -3.73 11.18 -5.50
CA TYR A 45 -3.45 10.04 -4.62
C TYR A 45 -3.29 10.43 -3.15
N ASN A 46 -3.71 11.62 -2.78
CA ASN A 46 -3.72 12.05 -1.38
C ASN A 46 -4.86 11.35 -0.63
N ARG A 47 -4.67 11.10 0.66
CA ARG A 47 -5.70 10.48 1.51
C ARG A 47 -7.03 11.24 1.50
N GLU A 48 -7.02 12.55 1.28
CA GLU A 48 -8.23 13.36 1.27
C GLU A 48 -9.05 13.22 -0.03
N THR A 49 -8.43 12.77 -1.13
CA THR A 49 -9.05 12.72 -2.47
C THR A 49 -9.24 11.29 -2.96
N LEU A 50 -8.25 10.44 -2.75
CA LEU A 50 -8.19 9.08 -3.26
C LEU A 50 -9.37 8.18 -2.84
N PRO A 51 -9.88 8.20 -1.59
CA PRO A 51 -10.98 7.33 -1.19
C PRO A 51 -12.26 7.61 -1.98
N GLY A 52 -12.60 8.88 -2.17
CA GLY A 52 -13.78 9.29 -2.95
C GLY A 52 -13.64 8.89 -4.41
N ALA A 53 -12.46 9.13 -4.99
CA ALA A 53 -12.18 8.75 -6.36
C ALA A 53 -12.24 7.23 -6.59
N LEU A 54 -11.72 6.42 -5.67
CA LEU A 54 -11.77 4.96 -5.78
C LEU A 54 -13.17 4.39 -5.60
N ALA A 55 -14.01 5.04 -4.78
CA ALA A 55 -15.39 4.63 -4.57
C ALA A 55 -16.23 4.68 -5.86
N GLU A 56 -15.95 5.61 -6.77
CA GLU A 56 -16.58 5.67 -8.10
C GLU A 56 -16.28 4.44 -8.97
N PHE A 57 -15.25 3.66 -8.60
CA PHE A 57 -14.87 2.43 -9.28
C PHE A 57 -15.19 1.16 -8.48
N ASP A 58 -15.96 1.27 -7.39
CA ASP A 58 -16.26 0.20 -6.43
C ASP A 58 -15.02 -0.36 -5.73
N ILE A 59 -14.00 0.48 -5.52
CA ILE A 59 -12.76 0.11 -4.84
C ILE A 59 -12.71 0.80 -3.49
N ALA A 60 -12.66 0.02 -2.42
CA ALA A 60 -12.51 0.51 -1.07
C ALA A 60 -11.07 1.02 -0.82
N TYR A 61 -10.94 1.93 0.14
CA TYR A 61 -9.65 2.43 0.60
C TYR A 61 -9.57 2.35 2.11
N ASN A 62 -8.45 1.83 2.62
CA ASN A 62 -8.15 1.82 4.04
C ASN A 62 -6.70 2.26 4.28
N HIS A 63 -6.52 3.26 5.14
CA HIS A 63 -5.21 3.73 5.54
C HIS A 63 -4.74 3.02 6.81
N LEU A 64 -3.79 2.11 6.66
CA LEU A 64 -3.23 1.28 7.72
C LEU A 64 -1.91 1.86 8.20
N ALA A 65 -1.97 3.03 8.85
CA ALA A 65 -0.79 3.77 9.31
C ALA A 65 0.15 2.93 10.21
N ALA A 66 -0.40 2.03 11.02
CA ALA A 66 0.36 1.13 11.90
C ALA A 66 1.27 0.15 11.13
N LEU A 67 0.94 -0.12 9.85
CA LEU A 67 1.69 -1.02 8.98
C LEU A 67 2.79 -0.30 8.18
N GLY A 68 2.81 1.04 8.19
CA GLY A 68 3.84 1.87 7.58
C GLY A 68 4.97 2.30 8.52
N GLY A 69 5.69 3.34 8.10
CA GLY A 69 6.69 4.00 8.94
C GLY A 69 8.12 3.51 8.77
N LEU A 70 9.06 4.39 9.10
CA LEU A 70 10.42 3.97 9.43
C LEU A 70 10.36 3.27 10.78
N ARG A 71 10.64 1.97 10.81
CA ARG A 71 10.76 1.21 12.05
C ARG A 71 12.23 1.10 12.42
N GLY A 72 12.50 1.29 13.72
CA GLY A 72 13.82 0.97 14.26
C GLY A 72 14.02 -0.53 14.33
N ARG A 73 15.28 -0.95 14.44
CA ARG A 73 15.66 -2.36 14.58
C ARG A 73 14.96 -2.99 15.77
N GLN A 74 14.23 -4.08 15.55
CA GLN A 74 13.62 -4.87 16.62
C GLN A 74 14.58 -5.95 17.10
N HIS A 75 15.14 -5.79 18.31
CA HIS A 75 16.16 -6.70 18.85
C HIS A 75 15.56 -7.97 19.48
N ASP A 76 14.29 -7.92 19.88
CA ASP A 76 13.61 -9.01 20.59
C ASP A 76 12.83 -9.95 19.66
N ILE A 77 12.89 -9.73 18.34
CA ILE A 77 12.20 -10.59 17.36
C ILE A 77 13.11 -11.76 16.97
N PRO A 78 12.65 -13.02 17.11
CA PRO A 78 13.43 -14.19 16.72
C PRO A 78 13.80 -14.16 15.22
N PRO A 79 15.00 -14.62 14.81
CA PRO A 79 15.42 -14.70 13.41
C PRO A 79 14.53 -15.58 12.50
N ALA A 80 13.67 -16.41 13.08
CA ALA A 80 12.72 -17.21 12.30
C ALA A 80 11.49 -16.41 11.82
N VAL A 81 11.21 -15.26 12.45
CA VAL A 81 10.11 -14.37 12.07
C VAL A 81 10.59 -13.46 10.95
N ASN A 82 9.88 -13.42 9.81
CA ASN A 82 10.30 -12.72 8.59
C ASN A 82 11.61 -13.25 7.95
N ALA A 83 11.88 -14.55 8.08
CA ALA A 83 13.10 -15.20 7.60
C ALA A 83 13.29 -15.25 6.06
N PHE A 84 12.43 -14.59 5.28
CA PHE A 84 12.54 -14.53 3.80
C PHE A 84 13.54 -13.47 3.31
N TRP A 85 14.16 -12.71 4.21
CA TRP A 85 15.17 -11.70 3.86
C TRP A 85 16.57 -12.31 3.76
N ASP A 86 17.19 -12.23 2.58
CA ASP A 86 18.59 -12.64 2.39
C ASP A 86 19.60 -11.62 2.99
N ASN A 87 19.20 -10.34 3.06
CA ASN A 87 20.03 -9.29 3.65
C ASN A 87 19.57 -9.00 5.08
N THR A 88 20.45 -9.27 6.05
CA THR A 88 20.22 -9.06 7.47
C THR A 88 19.82 -7.63 7.85
N SER A 89 20.20 -6.61 7.05
CA SER A 89 19.78 -5.23 7.30
C SER A 89 18.28 -4.98 7.09
N PHE A 90 17.57 -5.88 6.39
CA PHE A 90 16.11 -5.80 6.18
C PHE A 90 15.30 -6.70 7.11
N HIS A 91 15.96 -7.59 7.86
CA HIS A 91 15.27 -8.52 8.75
C HIS A 91 14.70 -7.85 9.99
N ASN A 92 15.43 -6.89 10.58
CA ASN A 92 15.08 -6.21 11.83
C ASN A 92 15.40 -4.72 11.76
#